data_AF-A0A2E1NSK5-F1
#
_entry.id   AF-A0A2E1NSK5-F1
#
_cell.length_a   1.000
_cell.length_b   1.000
_cell.length_c   1.000
_cell.angle_alpha   90.00
_cell.angle_beta   90.00
_cell.angle_gamma   90.00
#
_symmetry.space_group_name_H-M   'P 1'
#
loop_
_entity.id
_entity.type
_entity.pdbx_description
1 polymer ?
#
loop_
_entity_poly.entity_id
_entity_poly.type
_entity_poly.pdbx_seq_one_letter_code
_entity_poly.pdbx_strand_id
1 'polypeptide(L)'
;MGSVLNAVQDGSPSFFVWATQDPLNAPLAKVQIIKAWRVGDETFEQVFDVHCADSTIDPETQRCGDNGASVNPSDCRWSTDRGDSEAKVLWRDPGYDASHDAFYYAHVVQNPTCRWTTYDSLRLGVEPPSDVPALVTEMAWSSPIWLSVRASN
;
A
#
# COMPACT_ATOMS: atom_id res chain seq x y z
N MET A 1 -3.14 10.73 -10.71
CA MET A 1 -4.01 10.95 -11.88
C MET A 1 -5.00 9.82 -11.93
N GLY A 2 -6.28 10.10 -11.76
CA GLY A 2 -7.36 9.09 -11.88
C GLY A 2 -7.87 9.01 -13.31
N SER A 3 -8.61 7.95 -13.64
CA SER A 3 -9.22 7.78 -14.95
C SER A 3 -10.45 6.87 -14.88
N VAL A 4 -11.19 6.77 -15.98
CA VAL A 4 -12.17 5.72 -16.21
C VAL A 4 -11.61 4.82 -17.32
N LEU A 5 -11.56 3.52 -17.04
CA LEU A 5 -11.26 2.48 -18.00
C LEU A 5 -12.57 1.79 -18.38
N ASN A 6 -12.73 1.48 -19.66
CA ASN A 6 -13.83 0.62 -20.08
C ASN A 6 -13.49 -0.81 -19.67
N ALA A 7 -14.45 -1.52 -19.05
CA ALA A 7 -14.30 -2.95 -18.77
C ALA A 7 -13.96 -3.69 -20.08
N VAL A 8 -12.88 -4.47 -20.06
CA VAL A 8 -12.51 -5.35 -21.17
C VAL A 8 -13.29 -6.64 -20.98
N GLN A 9 -14.16 -6.98 -21.94
CA GLN A 9 -14.98 -8.20 -21.91
C GLN A 9 -14.11 -9.47 -21.81
N ASP A 10 -12.98 -9.48 -22.53
CA ASP A 10 -11.98 -10.56 -22.49
C ASP A 10 -10.65 -10.05 -21.90
N GLY A 11 -10.61 -9.83 -20.59
CA GLY A 11 -9.35 -9.63 -19.88
C GLY A 11 -9.45 -8.84 -18.57
N SER A 12 -8.78 -9.35 -17.54
CA SER A 12 -8.58 -8.63 -16.28
C SER A 12 -7.68 -7.39 -16.49
N PRO A 13 -8.03 -6.23 -15.88
CA PRO A 13 -7.23 -5.02 -15.98
C PRO A 13 -5.82 -5.26 -15.43
N SER A 14 -4.82 -4.69 -16.13
CA SER A 14 -3.44 -4.71 -15.68
C SER A 14 -3.02 -3.31 -15.24
N PHE A 15 -2.41 -3.22 -14.06
CA PHE A 15 -1.92 -1.99 -13.48
C PHE A 15 -0.40 -2.06 -13.34
N PHE A 16 0.29 -1.12 -13.98
CA PHE A 16 1.71 -0.88 -13.72
C PHE A 16 1.82 0.16 -12.61
N VAL A 17 2.43 -0.24 -11.49
CA VAL A 17 2.72 0.65 -10.37
C VAL A 17 4.23 0.84 -10.29
N TRP A 18 4.65 2.10 -10.21
CA TRP A 18 6.02 2.49 -9.97
C TRP A 18 6.06 3.49 -8.82
N ALA A 19 6.87 3.17 -7.81
CA ALA A 19 7.07 3.99 -6.64
C ALA A 19 8.56 4.10 -6.30
N THR A 20 8.95 5.24 -5.76
CA THR A 20 10.31 5.51 -5.27
C THR A 20 10.22 6.00 -3.83
N GLN A 21 11.19 5.60 -3.00
CA GLN A 21 11.28 6.10 -1.64
C GLN A 21 11.46 7.63 -1.61
N ASP A 22 10.98 8.27 -0.54
CA ASP A 22 11.38 9.64 -0.22
C ASP A 22 12.86 9.64 0.19
N PRO A 23 13.73 10.46 -0.43
CA PRO A 23 15.16 10.56 -0.07
C PRO A 23 15.44 10.88 1.41
N LEU A 24 14.46 11.43 2.13
CA LEU A 24 14.57 11.82 3.54
C LEU A 24 13.89 10.83 4.50
N ASN A 25 13.34 9.72 4.01
CA ASN A 25 12.51 8.83 4.81
C ASN A 25 12.94 7.35 4.69
N ALA A 26 12.25 6.47 5.42
CA ALA A 26 12.54 5.04 5.41
C ALA A 26 12.23 4.39 4.04
N PRO A 27 12.93 3.30 3.69
CA PRO A 27 12.71 2.58 2.44
C PRO A 27 11.28 2.02 2.31
N LEU A 28 10.86 1.68 1.08
CA LEU A 28 9.55 1.11 0.81
C LEU A 28 9.44 -0.31 1.39
N ALA A 29 8.35 -0.58 2.11
CA ALA A 29 8.03 -1.91 2.62
C ALA A 29 7.25 -2.73 1.59
N LYS A 30 6.24 -2.10 0.97
CA LYS A 30 5.34 -2.77 0.03
C LYS A 30 4.53 -1.82 -0.84
N VAL A 31 3.99 -2.37 -1.92
CA VAL A 31 2.96 -1.75 -2.75
C VAL A 31 1.69 -2.57 -2.63
N GLN A 32 0.54 -1.89 -2.54
CA GLN A 32 -0.78 -2.51 -2.48
C GLN A 32 -1.66 -1.97 -3.60
N ILE A 33 -2.61 -2.78 -4.03
CA ILE A 33 -3.75 -2.34 -4.84
C ILE A 33 -5.01 -2.61 -4.04
N ILE A 34 -5.85 -1.59 -3.91
CA ILE A 34 -7.11 -1.65 -3.21
C ILE A 34 -8.18 -1.67 -4.28
N LYS A 35 -8.97 -2.73 -4.26
CA LYS A 35 -10.11 -2.91 -5.13
C LYS A 35 -11.37 -2.72 -4.30
N ALA A 36 -12.27 -1.89 -4.76
CA ALA A 36 -13.63 -1.84 -4.24
C ALA A 36 -14.62 -2.04 -5.39
N TRP A 37 -15.69 -2.79 -5.13
CA TRP A 37 -16.71 -3.10 -6.12
C TRP A 37 -18.07 -3.24 -5.47
N ARG A 38 -19.12 -3.32 -6.30
CA ARG A 38 -20.49 -3.50 -5.83
C ARG A 38 -21.14 -4.73 -6.45
N VAL A 39 -22.01 -5.37 -5.68
CA VAL A 39 -22.94 -6.41 -6.15
C VAL A 39 -24.34 -6.04 -5.66
N GLY A 40 -25.24 -5.68 -6.57
CA GLY A 40 -26.54 -5.11 -6.18
C GLY A 40 -26.37 -3.80 -5.41
N ASP A 41 -26.84 -3.76 -4.16
CA ASP A 41 -26.71 -2.63 -3.23
C ASP A 41 -25.57 -2.81 -2.21
N GLU A 42 -24.86 -3.94 -2.24
CA GLU A 42 -23.76 -4.23 -1.32
C GLU A 42 -22.41 -3.79 -1.91
N THR A 43 -21.54 -3.27 -1.05
CA THR A 43 -20.18 -2.83 -1.40
C THR A 43 -19.14 -3.72 -0.74
N PHE A 44 -18.11 -4.05 -1.50
CA PHE A 44 -17.01 -4.90 -1.08
C PHE A 44 -15.68 -4.19 -1.29
N GLU A 45 -14.70 -4.51 -0.45
CA GLU A 45 -13.33 -4.04 -0.56
C GLU A 45 -12.36 -5.20 -0.35
N GLN A 46 -11.27 -5.19 -1.11
CA GLN A 46 -10.16 -6.11 -0.92
C GLN A 46 -8.83 -5.40 -1.16
N VAL A 47 -7.87 -5.66 -0.29
CA VAL A 47 -6.50 -5.15 -0.40
C VAL A 47 -5.58 -6.28 -0.84
N PHE A 48 -4.88 -6.07 -1.94
CA PHE A 48 -3.85 -6.97 -2.45
C PHE A 48 -2.49 -6.35 -2.18
N ASP A 49 -1.61 -7.03 -1.44
CA ASP A 49 -0.20 -6.69 -1.47
C ASP A 49 0.37 -7.22 -2.80
N VAL A 50 0.93 -6.33 -3.62
CA VAL A 50 1.36 -6.65 -4.99
C VAL A 50 2.88 -6.59 -5.17
N HIS A 51 3.58 -5.98 -4.23
CA HIS A 51 5.05 -6.00 -4.12
C HIS A 51 5.43 -6.03 -2.65
N CYS A 52 6.40 -6.86 -2.28
CA CYS A 52 6.93 -6.96 -0.92
C CYS A 52 8.45 -6.80 -0.95
N ALA A 53 8.99 -5.88 -0.16
CA ALA A 53 10.43 -5.79 0.05
C ALA A 53 10.86 -6.79 1.12
N ASP A 54 11.91 -7.57 0.86
CA ASP A 54 12.51 -8.57 1.76
C ASP A 54 11.55 -9.64 2.34
N SER A 55 10.35 -9.78 1.78
CA SER A 55 9.40 -10.83 2.12
C SER A 55 8.62 -11.29 0.88
N THR A 56 7.76 -12.29 1.04
CA THR A 56 6.95 -12.85 -0.05
C THR A 56 5.46 -12.62 0.20
N ILE A 57 4.69 -12.52 -0.89
CA ILE A 57 3.23 -12.51 -0.81
C ILE A 57 2.75 -13.92 -0.49
N ASP A 58 1.97 -14.05 0.57
CA ASP A 58 1.25 -15.28 0.88
C ASP A 58 0.09 -15.46 -0.12
N PRO A 59 0.03 -16.58 -0.87
CA PRO A 59 -0.99 -16.80 -1.89
C PRO A 59 -2.41 -16.94 -1.31
N GLU A 60 -2.56 -17.35 -0.05
CA GLU A 60 -3.87 -17.51 0.58
C GLU A 60 -4.41 -16.16 1.08
N THR A 61 -3.57 -15.39 1.75
CA THR A 61 -3.99 -14.12 2.35
C THR A 61 -3.82 -12.92 1.43
N GLN A 62 -3.02 -13.03 0.36
CA GLN A 62 -2.62 -11.93 -0.52
C GLN A 62 -1.90 -10.79 0.24
N ARG A 63 -1.17 -11.13 1.30
CA ARG A 63 -0.44 -10.18 2.16
C ARG A 63 1.06 -10.48 2.15
N CYS A 64 1.87 -9.43 2.27
CA CYS A 64 3.29 -9.57 2.56
C CYS A 64 3.50 -10.14 3.96
N GLY A 65 4.49 -11.02 4.09
CA GLY A 65 5.07 -11.34 5.40
C GLY A 65 5.82 -10.14 6.01
N ASP A 66 6.19 -10.28 7.28
CA ASP A 66 7.11 -9.33 7.94
C ASP A 66 8.45 -9.28 7.20
N ASN A 67 8.92 -8.06 6.90
CA ASN A 67 10.19 -7.84 6.20
C ASN A 67 11.37 -7.64 7.16
N GLY A 68 11.13 -7.61 8.48
CA GLY A 68 12.14 -7.47 9.51
C GLY A 68 12.69 -6.05 9.66
N ALA A 69 12.06 -5.04 9.06
CA ALA A 69 12.44 -3.65 9.29
C ALA A 69 12.15 -3.24 10.73
N SER A 70 13.05 -2.43 11.32
CA SER A 70 12.95 -2.01 12.72
C SER A 70 13.35 -0.56 12.92
N VAL A 71 12.89 0.03 14.03
CA VAL A 71 13.25 1.39 14.46
C VAL A 71 13.63 1.32 15.93
N ASN A 72 14.73 1.97 16.30
CA ASN A 72 15.09 2.16 17.69
C ASN A 72 14.39 3.43 18.23
N PRO A 73 13.45 3.33 19.19
CA PRO A 73 12.74 4.50 19.70
C PRO A 73 13.61 5.48 20.51
N SER A 74 14.81 5.05 20.94
CA SER A 74 15.71 5.90 21.74
C SER A 74 16.54 6.89 20.90
N ASP A 75 16.68 6.66 19.59
CA ASP A 75 17.43 7.54 18.68
C ASP A 75 16.74 7.74 17.32
N CYS A 76 15.58 7.11 17.12
CA CYS A 76 14.77 7.13 15.91
C CYS A 76 15.48 6.68 14.63
N ARG A 77 16.54 5.86 14.76
CA ARG A 77 17.22 5.25 13.61
C ARG A 77 16.47 4.00 13.18
N TRP A 78 16.16 3.91 11.90
CA TRP A 78 15.59 2.73 11.27
C TRP A 78 16.66 1.84 10.63
N SER A 79 16.34 0.57 10.43
CA SER A 79 17.17 -0.39 9.69
C SER A 79 17.39 0.09 8.24
N THR A 80 18.63 0.15 7.80
CA THR A 80 19.02 0.60 6.45
C THR A 80 19.28 -0.57 5.49
N ASP A 81 19.21 -1.81 5.98
CA ASP A 81 19.42 -3.05 5.24
C ASP A 81 18.09 -3.71 4.81
N ARG A 82 16.95 -3.07 5.08
CA ARG A 82 15.60 -3.57 4.80
C ARG A 82 14.78 -2.54 4.03
N GLY A 83 13.94 -3.05 3.13
CA GLY A 83 13.07 -2.28 2.26
C GLY A 83 13.73 -1.89 0.93
N ASP A 84 12.90 -1.46 -0.01
CA ASP A 84 13.34 -1.10 -1.36
C ASP A 84 13.39 0.41 -1.55
N SER A 85 14.39 0.90 -2.29
CA SER A 85 14.43 2.30 -2.72
C SER A 85 13.50 2.59 -3.90
N GLU A 86 13.14 1.56 -4.66
CA GLU A 86 12.27 1.62 -5.83
C GLU A 86 11.46 0.33 -5.94
N ALA A 87 10.15 0.44 -6.18
CA ALA A 87 9.26 -0.69 -6.45
C ALA A 87 8.61 -0.52 -7.82
N LYS A 88 8.67 -1.56 -8.65
CA LYS A 88 8.03 -1.63 -9.98
C LYS A 88 7.30 -2.95 -10.11
N VAL A 89 6.00 -2.90 -10.30
CA VAL A 89 5.17 -4.09 -10.41
C VAL A 89 4.13 -3.93 -11.51
N LEU A 90 3.94 -4.98 -12.30
CA LEU A 90 2.79 -5.14 -13.16
C LEU A 90 1.87 -6.17 -12.51
N TRP A 91 0.71 -5.72 -12.05
CA TRP A 91 -0.27 -6.58 -11.38
C TRP A 91 -1.56 -6.69 -12.19
N ARG A 92 -2.22 -7.84 -12.07
CA ARG A 92 -3.49 -8.14 -12.72
C ARG A 92 -4.45 -8.73 -11.68
N ASP A 93 -5.68 -8.25 -11.68
CA ASP A 93 -6.67 -8.65 -10.67
C ASP A 93 -7.07 -10.13 -10.84
N PRO A 94 -6.74 -11.02 -9.86
CA PRO A 94 -7.07 -12.44 -9.94
C PRO A 94 -8.56 -12.73 -9.69
N GLY A 95 -9.29 -11.79 -9.07
CA GLY A 95 -10.71 -11.88 -8.77
C GLY A 95 -11.55 -10.94 -9.64
N TYR A 96 -11.06 -10.55 -10.82
CA TYR A 96 -11.78 -9.66 -11.73
C TYR A 96 -13.06 -10.33 -12.24
N ASP A 97 -14.15 -9.59 -12.16
CA ASP A 97 -15.44 -9.96 -12.70
C ASP A 97 -15.98 -8.78 -13.51
N ALA A 98 -16.14 -8.99 -14.82
CA ALA A 98 -16.56 -7.95 -15.76
C ALA A 98 -18.03 -7.52 -15.57
N SER A 99 -18.79 -8.21 -14.72
CA SER A 99 -20.18 -7.85 -14.38
C SER A 99 -20.27 -6.85 -13.22
N HIS A 100 -19.17 -6.58 -12.51
CA HIS A 100 -19.14 -5.63 -11.39
C HIS A 100 -18.52 -4.30 -11.79
N ASP A 101 -19.20 -3.20 -11.47
CA ASP A 101 -18.54 -1.91 -11.41
C ASP A 101 -17.54 -1.90 -10.24
N ALA A 102 -16.31 -1.48 -10.52
CA ALA A 102 -15.22 -1.50 -9.57
C ALA A 102 -14.34 -0.26 -9.71
N PHE A 103 -13.61 0.08 -8.66
CA PHE A 103 -12.50 1.02 -8.76
C PHE A 103 -11.27 0.48 -8.05
N TYR A 104 -10.11 0.92 -8.54
CA TYR A 104 -8.80 0.49 -8.08
C TYR A 104 -7.96 1.71 -7.76
N TYR A 105 -7.15 1.61 -6.72
CA TYR A 105 -6.10 2.60 -6.46
C TYR A 105 -4.94 1.95 -5.71
N ALA A 106 -3.75 2.52 -5.86
CA ALA A 106 -2.54 1.99 -5.27
C ALA A 106 -2.23 2.65 -3.93
N HIS A 107 -1.77 1.86 -2.96
CA HIS A 107 -1.03 2.35 -1.81
C HIS A 107 0.44 1.97 -1.94
N VAL A 108 1.31 2.86 -1.47
CA VAL A 108 2.72 2.55 -1.25
C VAL A 108 2.98 2.77 0.23
N VAL A 109 3.53 1.75 0.89
CA VAL A 109 3.75 1.72 2.33
C VAL A 109 5.26 1.67 2.56
N GLN A 110 5.79 2.59 3.35
CA GLN A 110 7.21 2.56 3.75
C GLN A 110 7.44 1.70 5.00
N ASN A 111 8.69 1.45 5.32
CA ASN A 111 9.09 0.91 6.61
C ASN A 111 8.73 1.87 7.74
N PRO A 112 8.52 1.35 8.97
CA PRO A 112 8.16 2.19 10.11
C PRO A 112 9.22 3.26 10.38
N THR A 113 8.77 4.39 10.91
CA THR A 113 9.62 5.46 11.45
C THR A 113 9.10 5.89 12.81
N CYS A 114 9.87 6.72 13.52
CA CYS A 114 9.36 7.36 14.73
C CYS A 114 8.18 8.27 14.41
N ARG A 115 7.17 8.24 15.27
CA ARG A 115 6.11 9.25 15.26
C ARG A 115 6.67 10.61 15.71
N TRP A 116 6.04 11.70 15.28
CA TRP A 116 6.44 13.06 15.68
C TRP A 116 6.52 13.24 17.21
N THR A 117 5.64 12.59 17.99
CA THR A 117 5.67 12.62 19.46
C THR A 117 6.95 12.03 20.03
N THR A 118 7.50 10.99 19.40
CA THR A 118 8.77 10.37 19.81
C THR A 118 9.94 11.29 19.50
N TYR A 119 9.95 11.91 18.31
CA TYR A 119 10.96 12.92 17.95
C TYR A 119 10.96 14.10 18.92
N ASP A 120 9.79 14.62 19.28
CA ASP A 120 9.69 15.74 20.21
C ASP A 120 10.12 15.35 21.63
N SER A 121 9.77 14.15 22.09
CA SER A 121 10.18 13.66 23.40
C SER A 121 11.71 13.56 23.52
N LEU A 122 12.37 13.02 22.49
CA LEU A 122 13.83 12.95 22.40
C LEU A 122 14.47 14.35 22.37
N ARG A 123 13.90 15.29 21.60
CA ARG A 123 14.41 16.66 21.51
C ARG A 123 14.27 17.41 22.84
N LEU A 124 13.18 17.19 23.56
CA LEU A 124 12.86 17.86 24.82
C LEU A 124 13.47 17.15 26.04
N GLY A 125 13.98 15.93 25.90
CA GLY A 125 14.52 15.13 26.99
C GLY A 125 13.45 14.69 27.99
N VAL A 126 12.23 14.44 27.51
CA VAL A 126 11.09 13.98 28.32
C VAL A 126 10.70 12.56 27.95
N GLU A 127 10.04 11.86 28.86
CA GLU A 127 9.54 10.51 28.60
C GLU A 127 8.43 10.54 27.53
N PRO A 128 8.47 9.65 26.51
CA PRO A 128 7.40 9.55 25.53
C PRO A 128 6.05 9.21 26.17
N PRO A 129 4.94 9.75 25.65
CA PRO A 129 3.62 9.40 26.17
C PRO A 129 3.34 7.91 25.97
N SER A 130 2.84 7.24 27.01
CA SER A 130 2.60 5.79 26.99
C SER A 130 1.26 5.40 26.34
N ASP A 131 0.39 6.38 26.08
CA ASP A 131 -0.93 6.22 25.47
C ASP A 131 -0.92 6.37 23.94
N VAL A 132 0.24 6.68 23.34
CA VAL A 132 0.41 6.80 21.89
C VAL A 132 1.51 5.86 21.37
N PRO A 133 1.36 5.28 20.17
CA PRO A 133 2.43 4.50 19.56
C PRO A 133 3.70 5.33 19.33
N ALA A 134 4.85 4.75 19.64
CA ALA A 134 6.15 5.37 19.41
C ALA A 134 6.53 5.44 17.92
N LEU A 135 5.97 4.53 17.12
CA LEU A 135 6.27 4.37 15.69
C LEU A 135 5.01 4.63 14.84
N VAL A 136 5.24 5.00 13.58
CA VAL A 136 4.21 5.16 12.57
C VAL A 136 4.71 4.62 11.23
N THR A 137 3.78 4.26 10.36
CA THR A 137 4.05 3.94 8.97
C THR A 137 3.35 4.95 8.09
N GLU A 138 4.13 5.66 7.28
CA GLU A 138 3.59 6.59 6.29
C GLU A 138 3.16 5.85 5.01
N MET A 139 2.22 6.45 4.29
CA MET A 139 1.65 5.86 3.09
C MET A 139 1.40 6.93 2.02
N ALA A 140 1.66 6.58 0.76
CA ALA A 140 1.26 7.36 -0.41
C ALA A 140 0.12 6.66 -1.16
N TRP A 141 -0.83 7.44 -1.65
CA TRP A 141 -2.07 6.95 -2.23
C TRP A 141 -2.22 7.50 -3.65
N SER A 142 -2.58 6.66 -4.61
CA SER A 142 -2.93 7.12 -5.95
C SER A 142 -4.36 7.64 -6.01
N SER A 143 -4.67 8.40 -7.06
CA SER A 143 -6.06 8.64 -7.42
C SER A 143 -6.73 7.34 -7.89
N PRO A 144 -8.06 7.19 -7.74
CA PRO A 144 -8.78 6.01 -8.20
C PRO A 144 -8.90 5.94 -9.72
N ILE A 145 -8.91 4.70 -10.22
CA ILE A 145 -9.21 4.32 -11.59
C ILE A 145 -10.49 3.50 -11.58
N TRP A 146 -11.53 4.00 -12.23
CA TRP A 146 -12.84 3.36 -12.28
C TRP A 146 -12.93 2.40 -13.47
N LEU A 147 -13.57 1.26 -13.27
CA LEU A 147 -14.02 0.35 -14.31
C LEU A 147 -15.54 0.37 -14.35
N SER A 148 -16.08 0.81 -15.49
CA SER A 148 -17.52 0.76 -15.75
C SER A 148 -17.85 -0.43 -16.64
N VAL A 149 -18.85 -1.21 -16.24
CA VAL A 149 -19.45 -2.24 -17.10
C VAL A 149 -20.17 -1.52 -18.24
N ARG A 150 -19.73 -1.71 -19.49
CA ARG A 150 -20.49 -1.22 -20.63
C ARG A 150 -21.74 -2.08 -20.78
N ALA A 151 -22.92 -1.48 -20.70
CA ALA A 151 -24.14 -2.12 -21.18
C ALA A 151 -23.96 -2.45 -22.66
N SER A 152 -24.08 -3.72 -23.03
CA SER A 152 -24.27 -4.15 -24.40
C SER A 152 -25.57 -3.53 -24.90
N ASN A 153 -25.48 -2.59 -25.85
CA ASN A 153 -26.59 -2.16 -26.70
C ASN A 153 -26.58 -2.96 -28.00
#